data_AF-A0A672LJM2-F1
#
_entry.id   AF-A0A672LJM2-F1
#
_cell.length_a   1.000
_cell.length_b   1.000
_cell.length_c   1.000
_cell.angle_alpha   90.00
_cell.angle_beta   90.00
_cell.angle_gamma   90.00
#
_symmetry.space_group_name_H-M   'P 1'
#
loop_
_entity.id
_entity.type
_entity.pdbx_description
1 polymer ?
#
loop_
_entity_poly.entity_id
_entity_poly.type
_entity_poly.pdbx_seq_one_letter_code
_entity_poly.pdbx_strand_id
1 'polypeptide(L)'
;MRESLRKLKEVVYPNIEESHWLSNLESTHWLEHIKLILAGALRIADKVESGKTSVVVHCSDGWDRTPQLTSLALIMLDSHYRTIRGFQILLEKEWLSFGHRFQQRVGHGDRNHTDADRSPIFLQFIDCVWQMTRQFPAAFEFNEYFLITILDHLYSCLFGTFLCNSEQQRLKEEVPKRTVSLWSFVNSQLEEFVNPLYVHYPSHVLFPTVGIRHLQLWVTYYIRWNPRMRPQVHSQVLMAV
;
A
#
# COMPACT_ATOMS: atom_id res chain seq x y z
N MET A 1 -10.45 -10.23 5.00
CA MET A 1 -9.91 -9.14 4.16
C MET A 1 -10.92 -8.64 3.13
N ARG A 2 -11.34 -9.43 2.11
CA ARG A 2 -12.38 -8.99 1.14
C ARG A 2 -13.66 -8.47 1.80
N GLU A 3 -14.21 -9.27 2.71
CA GLU A 3 -15.47 -8.93 3.39
C GLU A 3 -15.35 -7.66 4.25
N SER A 4 -14.19 -7.46 4.88
CA SER A 4 -13.90 -6.25 5.65
C SER A 4 -13.89 -5.00 4.76
N LEU A 5 -13.27 -5.07 3.58
CA LEU A 5 -13.30 -3.97 2.60
C LEU A 5 -14.71 -3.73 2.03
N ARG A 6 -15.50 -4.79 1.80
CA ARG A 6 -16.89 -4.67 1.35
C ARG A 6 -17.70 -3.85 2.35
N LYS A 7 -17.65 -4.21 3.64
CA LYS A 7 -18.30 -3.45 4.71
C LYS A 7 -17.78 -2.02 4.79
N LEU A 8 -16.47 -1.82 4.68
CA LEU A 8 -15.88 -0.47 4.70
C LEU A 8 -16.44 0.40 3.58
N LYS A 9 -16.52 -0.12 2.36
CA LYS A 9 -17.10 0.58 1.22
C LYS A 9 -18.55 1.01 1.48
N GLU A 10 -19.35 0.14 2.10
CA GLU A 10 -20.75 0.43 2.44
C GLU A 10 -20.90 1.52 3.51
N VAL A 11 -19.94 1.59 4.44
CA VAL A 11 -19.93 2.62 5.49
C VAL A 11 -19.50 3.99 4.96
N VAL A 12 -18.60 4.04 3.96
CA VAL A 12 -17.97 5.29 3.51
C VAL A 12 -18.57 5.90 2.23
N TYR A 13 -19.34 5.13 1.44
CA TYR A 13 -19.84 5.56 0.14
C TYR A 13 -21.27 5.04 -0.14
N PRO A 14 -22.19 5.87 -0.67
CA PRO A 14 -21.99 7.24 -1.13
C PRO A 14 -22.07 8.31 -0.04
N ASN A 15 -22.74 8.02 1.08
CA ASN A 15 -22.93 8.96 2.20
C ASN A 15 -22.48 8.29 3.50
N ILE A 16 -21.95 9.09 4.43
CA ILE A 16 -21.49 8.63 5.74
C ILE A 16 -22.57 8.94 6.78
N GLU A 17 -22.90 7.96 7.60
CA GLU A 17 -23.76 8.14 8.77
C GLU A 17 -22.92 8.58 9.98
N GLU A 18 -22.97 9.87 10.31
CA GLU A 18 -22.12 10.49 11.33
C GLU A 18 -22.43 10.00 12.77
N SER A 19 -23.71 9.75 13.09
CA SER A 19 -24.16 9.35 14.45
C SER A 19 -23.56 8.04 14.92
N HIS A 20 -23.28 7.13 13.99
CA HIS A 20 -22.74 5.80 14.26
C HIS A 20 -21.39 5.58 13.58
N TRP A 21 -20.67 6.64 13.21
CA TRP A 21 -19.41 6.56 12.46
C TRP A 21 -18.41 5.58 13.09
N LEU A 22 -18.11 5.73 14.37
CA LEU A 22 -17.10 4.92 15.06
C LEU A 22 -17.52 3.44 15.15
N SER A 23 -18.77 3.16 15.52
CA SER A 23 -19.30 1.79 15.62
C SER A 23 -19.40 1.12 14.24
N ASN A 24 -19.82 1.86 13.21
CA ASN A 24 -19.90 1.36 11.85
C ASN A 24 -18.50 1.03 11.31
N LEU A 25 -17.52 1.91 11.53
CA LEU A 25 -16.12 1.67 11.18
C LEU A 25 -15.54 0.45 11.92
N GLU A 26 -15.78 0.33 13.23
CA GLU A 26 -15.35 -0.81 14.04
C GLU A 26 -15.93 -2.13 13.52
N SER A 27 -17.22 -2.14 13.14
CA SER A 27 -17.92 -3.34 12.62
C SER A 27 -17.34 -3.90 11.30
N THR A 28 -16.54 -3.08 10.60
CA THR A 28 -15.85 -3.49 9.37
C THR A 28 -14.61 -4.33 9.66
N HIS A 29 -14.05 -4.19 10.87
CA HIS A 29 -12.74 -4.75 11.28
C HIS A 29 -11.55 -4.33 10.40
N TRP A 30 -11.69 -3.31 9.55
CA TRP A 30 -10.62 -2.92 8.63
C TRP A 30 -9.37 -2.48 9.39
N LEU A 31 -9.53 -1.54 10.32
CA LEU A 31 -8.42 -1.04 11.13
C LEU A 31 -7.85 -2.10 12.08
N GLU A 32 -8.66 -3.08 12.50
CA GLU A 32 -8.15 -4.21 13.28
C GLU A 32 -7.26 -5.12 12.42
N HIS A 33 -7.60 -5.35 11.15
CA HIS A 33 -6.72 -6.06 10.22
C HIS A 33 -5.41 -5.29 9.95
N ILE A 34 -5.47 -3.98 9.71
CA ILE A 34 -4.28 -3.13 9.56
C ILE A 34 -3.39 -3.19 10.81
N LYS A 35 -3.99 -3.10 12.00
CA LYS A 35 -3.30 -3.27 13.29
C LYS A 35 -2.58 -4.61 13.38
N LEU A 36 -3.25 -5.71 13.06
CA LEU A 36 -2.65 -7.05 13.17
C LEU A 36 -1.48 -7.24 12.19
N ILE A 37 -1.58 -6.69 10.99
CA ILE A 37 -0.51 -6.72 9.99
C ILE A 37 0.71 -5.92 10.48
N LEU A 38 0.50 -4.67 10.90
CA LEU A 38 1.59 -3.83 11.44
C LEU A 38 2.20 -4.42 12.70
N ALA A 39 1.39 -4.97 13.61
CA ALA A 39 1.87 -5.63 14.82
C ALA A 39 2.71 -6.88 14.51
N GLY A 40 2.34 -7.64 13.48
CA GLY A 40 3.14 -8.77 13.00
C GLY A 40 4.50 -8.32 12.47
N ALA A 41 4.52 -7.29 11.62
CA ALA A 41 5.76 -6.71 11.08
C ALA A 41 6.65 -6.10 12.17
N LEU A 42 6.05 -5.43 13.15
CA LEU A 42 6.74 -4.86 14.30
C LEU A 42 7.46 -5.93 15.11
N ARG A 43 6.82 -7.08 15.36
CA ARG A 43 7.45 -8.22 16.07
C ARG A 43 8.63 -8.80 15.30
N ILE A 44 8.55 -8.82 13.98
CA ILE A 44 9.65 -9.27 13.11
C ILE A 44 10.81 -8.29 13.22
N ALA A 45 10.55 -7.00 13.03
CA ALA A 45 11.57 -5.95 13.11
C ALA A 45 12.24 -5.90 14.48
N ASP A 46 11.48 -5.96 15.58
CA ASP A 46 12.01 -5.99 16.95
C ASP A 46 12.90 -7.21 17.21
N LYS A 47 12.49 -8.39 16.74
CA LYS A 47 13.28 -9.62 16.92
C LYS A 47 14.61 -9.56 16.17
N VAL A 48 14.64 -8.96 14.99
CA VAL A 48 15.85 -8.76 14.20
C VAL A 48 16.72 -7.65 14.81
N GLU A 49 16.15 -6.49 15.08
CA GLU A 49 16.91 -5.31 15.53
C GLU A 49 17.33 -5.44 16.99
N SER A 50 16.40 -5.63 17.92
CA SER A 50 16.73 -5.67 19.35
C SER A 50 17.16 -7.07 19.80
N GLY A 51 16.50 -8.10 19.26
CA GLY A 51 16.81 -9.49 19.58
C GLY A 51 18.04 -10.06 18.87
N LYS A 52 18.58 -9.37 17.85
CA LYS A 52 19.71 -9.84 17.01
C LYS A 52 19.54 -11.29 16.54
N THR A 53 18.29 -11.67 16.25
CA THR A 53 17.88 -13.04 15.95
C THR A 53 17.36 -13.13 14.52
N SER A 54 17.86 -14.09 13.74
CA SER A 54 17.30 -14.40 12.43
C SER A 54 15.88 -14.95 12.55
N VAL A 55 15.00 -14.53 11.64
CA VAL A 55 13.58 -14.91 11.63
C VAL A 55 13.20 -15.55 10.31
N VAL A 56 12.30 -16.54 10.38
CA VAL A 56 11.65 -17.14 9.20
C VAL A 56 10.20 -16.72 9.23
N VAL A 57 9.75 -16.05 8.16
CA VAL A 57 8.37 -15.58 8.02
C VAL A 57 7.69 -16.45 6.97
N HIS A 58 6.66 -17.18 7.37
CA HIS A 58 5.82 -17.94 6.45
C HIS A 58 4.35 -17.86 6.86
N CYS A 59 3.48 -18.23 5.94
CA CYS A 59 2.05 -18.40 6.19
C CYS A 59 1.63 -19.75 5.58
N SER A 60 0.49 -19.80 4.89
CA SER A 60 0.05 -20.97 4.11
C SER A 60 0.88 -21.10 2.83
N ASP A 61 0.57 -20.32 1.79
CA ASP A 61 1.28 -20.39 0.51
C ASP A 61 2.48 -19.43 0.39
N GLY A 62 2.59 -18.47 1.31
CA GLY A 62 3.72 -17.55 1.36
C GLY A 62 3.68 -16.35 0.39
N TRP A 63 2.65 -16.17 -0.44
CA TRP A 63 2.57 -15.07 -1.42
C TRP A 63 1.59 -13.94 -1.07
N ASP A 64 0.86 -14.01 0.06
CA ASP A 64 -0.12 -12.97 0.47
C ASP A 64 0.30 -12.26 1.77
N ARG A 65 0.16 -12.94 2.91
CA ARG A 65 0.49 -12.35 4.23
C ARG A 65 1.99 -12.23 4.46
N THR A 66 2.78 -13.16 3.94
CA THR A 66 4.24 -13.10 4.06
C THR A 66 4.82 -11.82 3.44
N PRO A 67 4.53 -11.44 2.17
CA PRO A 67 5.08 -10.21 1.61
C PRO A 67 4.55 -8.94 2.30
N GLN A 68 3.35 -8.96 2.90
CA GLN A 68 2.91 -7.87 3.79
C GLN A 68 3.89 -7.72 4.97
N LEU A 69 4.17 -8.82 5.67
CA LEU A 69 4.99 -8.82 6.87
C LEU A 69 6.46 -8.54 6.58
N THR A 70 7.06 -9.19 5.57
CA THR A 70 8.47 -9.00 5.21
C THR A 70 8.70 -7.59 4.67
N SER A 71 7.85 -7.09 3.77
CA SER A 71 8.00 -5.73 3.22
C SER A 71 7.90 -4.66 4.30
N LEU A 72 6.93 -4.76 5.21
CA LEU A 72 6.76 -3.80 6.30
C LEU A 72 7.95 -3.85 7.28
N ALA A 73 8.43 -5.04 7.63
CA ALA A 73 9.61 -5.16 8.48
C ALA A 73 10.86 -4.59 7.79
N LEU A 74 11.05 -4.81 6.49
CA LEU A 74 12.14 -4.22 5.71
C LEU A 74 12.08 -2.69 5.70
N ILE A 75 10.89 -2.11 5.52
CA ILE A 75 10.70 -0.65 5.62
C ILE A 75 11.04 -0.13 7.01
N MET A 76 10.66 -0.85 8.07
CA MET A 76 10.99 -0.47 9.45
C MET A 76 12.50 -0.51 9.69
N LEU A 77 13.21 -1.51 9.16
CA LEU A 77 14.62 -1.76 9.44
C LEU A 77 15.57 -0.94 8.57
N ASP A 78 15.27 -0.78 7.28
CA ASP A 78 16.21 -0.22 6.30
C ASP A 78 15.65 1.06 5.67
N SER A 79 16.38 2.17 5.83
CA SER A 79 16.00 3.47 5.27
C SER A 79 16.02 3.49 3.74
N HIS A 80 16.75 2.59 3.08
CA HIS A 80 16.76 2.47 1.63
C HIS A 80 15.35 2.31 1.08
N TYR A 81 14.55 1.41 1.67
CA TYR A 81 13.17 1.13 1.24
C TYR A 81 12.17 2.26 1.51
N ARG A 82 12.61 3.36 2.16
CA ARG A 82 11.82 4.57 2.39
C ARG A 82 12.07 5.66 1.34
N THR A 83 13.06 5.46 0.47
CA THR A 83 13.26 6.26 -0.74
C THR A 83 12.25 5.86 -1.81
N ILE A 84 11.92 6.75 -2.76
CA ILE A 84 11.03 6.44 -3.90
C ILE A 84 11.58 5.24 -4.66
N ARG A 85 12.87 5.27 -5.02
CA ARG A 85 13.53 4.18 -5.76
C ARG A 85 13.62 2.90 -4.95
N GLY A 86 14.00 2.98 -3.67
CA GLY A 86 14.07 1.80 -2.82
C GLY A 86 12.70 1.17 -2.60
N PHE A 87 11.63 1.96 -2.45
CA PHE A 87 10.28 1.43 -2.36
C PHE A 87 9.85 0.73 -3.65
N GLN A 88 10.15 1.29 -4.83
CA GLN A 88 9.92 0.61 -6.12
C GLN A 88 10.63 -0.75 -6.18
N ILE A 89 11.90 -0.81 -5.74
CA ILE A 89 12.68 -2.05 -5.66
C ILE A 89 12.05 -3.04 -4.67
N LEU A 90 11.55 -2.56 -3.54
CA LEU A 90 10.85 -3.39 -2.55
C LEU A 90 9.63 -4.07 -3.19
N LEU A 91 8.84 -3.34 -3.98
CA LEU A 91 7.66 -3.89 -4.66
C LEU A 91 8.05 -4.87 -5.77
N GLU A 92 9.04 -4.54 -6.59
CA GLU A 92 9.55 -5.46 -7.62
C GLU A 92 10.09 -6.76 -7.01
N LYS A 93 10.74 -6.67 -5.84
CA LYS A 93 11.27 -7.83 -5.12
C LYS A 93 10.17 -8.58 -4.38
N GLU A 94 9.70 -8.04 -3.25
CA GLU A 94 8.87 -8.79 -2.29
C GLU A 94 7.49 -9.14 -2.84
N TRP A 95 6.98 -8.40 -3.83
CA TRP A 95 5.63 -8.61 -4.36
C TRP A 95 5.65 -9.24 -5.74
N LEU A 96 6.40 -8.67 -6.68
CA LEU A 96 6.36 -9.11 -8.08
C LEU A 96 7.21 -10.36 -8.33
N SER A 97 8.49 -10.35 -7.95
CA SER A 97 9.37 -11.50 -8.19
C SER A 97 9.02 -12.70 -7.30
N PHE A 98 8.67 -12.44 -6.03
CA PHE A 98 8.20 -13.47 -5.09
C PHE A 98 6.75 -13.96 -5.34
N GLY A 99 6.10 -13.50 -6.41
CA GLY A 99 4.91 -14.14 -6.97
C GLY A 99 3.61 -13.85 -6.23
N HIS A 100 3.44 -12.64 -5.69
CA HIS A 100 2.11 -12.18 -5.32
C HIS A 100 1.20 -12.21 -6.56
N ARG A 101 0.04 -12.86 -6.41
CA ARG A 101 -0.85 -13.17 -7.52
C ARG A 101 -1.73 -11.99 -7.92
N PHE A 102 -1.14 -10.89 -8.37
CA PHE A 102 -1.84 -9.64 -8.69
C PHE A 102 -3.03 -9.84 -9.64
N GLN A 103 -2.83 -10.53 -10.76
CA GLN A 103 -3.90 -10.81 -11.72
C GLN A 103 -5.08 -11.53 -11.08
N GLN A 104 -4.85 -12.52 -10.21
CA GLN A 104 -5.90 -13.28 -9.52
C GLN A 104 -6.55 -12.47 -8.38
N ARG A 105 -5.75 -11.75 -7.59
CA ARG A 105 -6.21 -10.98 -6.42
C ARG A 105 -7.00 -9.74 -6.79
N VAL A 106 -6.70 -9.14 -7.95
CA VAL A 106 -7.40 -7.96 -8.48
C VAL A 106 -8.49 -8.36 -9.49
N GLY A 107 -8.20 -9.32 -10.38
CA GLY A 107 -9.10 -9.72 -11.46
C GLY A 107 -9.09 -8.76 -12.65
N HIS A 108 -7.91 -8.40 -13.16
CA HIS A 108 -7.76 -7.46 -14.27
C HIS A 108 -8.49 -7.94 -15.53
N GLY A 109 -9.42 -7.13 -16.04
CA GLY A 109 -10.19 -7.44 -17.26
C GLY A 109 -11.16 -8.61 -17.13
N ASP A 110 -11.28 -9.22 -15.95
CA ASP A 110 -12.15 -10.36 -15.71
C ASP A 110 -13.54 -9.90 -15.21
N ARG A 111 -14.58 -10.41 -15.88
CA ARG A 111 -15.98 -10.08 -15.62
C ARG A 111 -16.55 -10.79 -14.37
N ASN A 112 -15.85 -11.80 -13.85
CA ASN A 112 -16.28 -12.53 -12.65
C ASN A 112 -15.98 -11.75 -11.35
N HIS A 113 -16.85 -10.80 -11.03
CA HIS A 113 -16.75 -9.98 -9.81
C HIS A 113 -16.98 -10.77 -8.51
N THR A 114 -17.54 -11.99 -8.59
CA THR A 114 -17.78 -12.87 -7.43
C THR A 114 -16.63 -13.82 -7.12
N ASP A 115 -15.52 -13.75 -7.87
CA ASP A 115 -14.37 -14.63 -7.66
C ASP A 115 -13.86 -14.58 -6.21
N ALA A 116 -13.84 -15.76 -5.58
CA ALA A 116 -13.44 -15.96 -4.22
C ALA A 116 -11.94 -15.68 -3.98
N ASP A 117 -11.12 -15.66 -5.04
CA ASP A 117 -9.70 -15.37 -4.95
C ASP A 117 -9.38 -13.86 -4.94
N ARG A 118 -10.35 -13.00 -5.27
CA ARG A 118 -10.16 -11.54 -5.20
C ARG A 118 -10.08 -11.09 -3.75
N SER A 119 -9.03 -10.34 -3.42
CA SER A 119 -8.78 -9.87 -2.05
C SER A 119 -7.81 -8.68 -2.02
N PRO A 120 -8.04 -7.66 -1.16
CA PRO A 120 -7.27 -6.41 -1.14
C PRO A 120 -5.93 -6.51 -0.40
N ILE A 121 -5.15 -7.57 -0.66
CA ILE A 121 -3.92 -7.86 0.09
C ILE A 121 -2.85 -6.77 -0.09
N PHE A 122 -2.60 -6.38 -1.35
CA PHE A 122 -1.66 -5.30 -1.66
C PHE A 122 -2.16 -3.93 -1.17
N LEU A 123 -3.47 -3.67 -1.27
CA LEU A 123 -4.08 -2.45 -0.72
C LEU A 123 -3.85 -2.34 0.80
N GLN A 124 -4.04 -3.43 1.55
CA GLN A 124 -3.75 -3.44 2.99
C GLN A 124 -2.29 -3.13 3.30
N PHE A 125 -1.36 -3.61 2.48
CA PHE A 125 0.05 -3.28 2.62
C PHE A 125 0.30 -1.78 2.40
N ILE A 126 -0.23 -1.19 1.33
CA ILE A 126 -0.07 0.25 1.06
C ILE A 126 -0.74 1.09 2.16
N ASP A 127 -1.89 0.68 2.68
CA ASP A 127 -2.53 1.32 3.85
C ASP A 127 -1.59 1.27 5.07
N CYS A 128 -0.98 0.12 5.38
CA CYS A 128 0.02 0.02 6.45
C CYS A 128 1.21 0.95 6.24
N VAL A 129 1.69 1.12 5.00
CA VAL A 129 2.75 2.09 4.66
C VAL A 129 2.28 3.51 4.93
N TRP A 130 1.06 3.86 4.52
CA TRP A 130 0.47 5.17 4.83
C TRP A 130 0.33 5.43 6.35
N GLN A 131 -0.03 4.42 7.15
CA GLN A 131 -0.03 4.57 8.61
C GLN A 131 1.38 4.94 9.14
N MET A 132 2.44 4.38 8.56
CA MET A 132 3.81 4.72 8.95
C MET A 132 4.23 6.11 8.47
N THR A 133 3.87 6.54 7.25
CA THR A 133 4.15 7.91 6.80
C THR A 133 3.45 8.94 7.67
N ARG A 134 2.25 8.60 8.19
CA ARG A 134 1.49 9.42 9.13
C ARG A 134 2.16 9.59 10.48
N GLN A 135 2.77 8.53 11.01
CA GLN A 135 3.47 8.53 12.30
C GLN A 135 4.89 9.08 12.21
N PHE A 136 5.53 8.98 11.03
CA PHE A 136 6.89 9.45 10.77
C PHE A 136 6.95 10.37 9.53
N PRO A 137 6.45 11.63 9.63
CA PRO A 137 6.26 12.50 8.46
C PRO A 137 7.54 12.86 7.69
N ALA A 138 8.72 12.73 8.32
CA ALA A 138 10.01 13.05 7.71
C ALA A 138 10.81 11.80 7.27
N ALA A 139 10.32 10.58 7.54
CA ALA A 139 11.13 9.36 7.35
C ALA A 139 11.02 8.76 5.94
N PHE A 140 10.07 9.23 5.12
CA PHE A 140 9.78 8.70 3.79
C PHE A 140 10.00 9.79 2.74
N GLU A 141 10.73 9.46 1.68
CA GLU A 141 10.98 10.35 0.53
C GLU A 141 9.73 10.55 -0.30
N PHE A 142 8.87 9.53 -0.36
CA PHE A 142 7.62 9.61 -1.11
C PHE A 142 6.50 10.20 -0.25
N ASN A 143 5.60 10.93 -0.92
CA ASN A 143 4.41 11.51 -0.32
C ASN A 143 3.18 10.58 -0.44
N GLU A 144 2.04 11.05 0.06
CA GLU A 144 0.78 10.31 -0.02
C GLU A 144 0.27 10.12 -1.46
N TYR A 145 0.49 11.11 -2.33
CA TYR A 145 0.07 11.06 -3.73
C TYR A 145 0.75 9.91 -4.50
N PHE A 146 2.01 9.61 -4.18
CA PHE A 146 2.71 8.43 -4.70
C PHE A 146 2.00 7.11 -4.35
N LEU A 147 1.58 6.95 -3.10
CA LEU A 147 0.88 5.73 -2.65
C LEU A 147 -0.49 5.60 -3.32
N ILE A 148 -1.24 6.70 -3.45
CA ILE A 148 -2.53 6.72 -4.17
C ILE A 148 -2.32 6.40 -5.65
N THR A 149 -1.29 6.95 -6.29
CA THR A 149 -0.96 6.70 -7.70
C THR A 149 -0.63 5.23 -7.95
N ILE A 150 0.10 4.58 -7.03
CA ILE A 150 0.32 3.13 -7.08
C ILE A 150 -1.01 2.37 -7.05
N LEU A 151 -1.93 2.74 -6.15
CA LEU A 151 -3.22 2.07 -6.02
C LEU A 151 -4.15 2.34 -7.21
N ASP A 152 -4.11 3.51 -7.82
CA ASP A 152 -4.86 3.79 -9.04
C ASP A 152 -4.33 2.95 -10.20
N HIS A 153 -2.99 2.83 -10.32
CA HIS A 153 -2.38 2.04 -11.38
C HIS A 153 -2.35 0.54 -11.12
N LEU A 154 -2.55 0.10 -9.87
CA LEU A 154 -2.89 -1.28 -9.56
C LEU A 154 -4.15 -1.70 -10.32
N TYR A 155 -5.21 -0.88 -10.34
CA TYR A 155 -6.47 -1.24 -10.98
C TYR A 155 -6.57 -0.83 -12.46
N SER A 156 -5.84 0.22 -12.89
CA SER A 156 -5.98 0.80 -14.23
C SER A 156 -5.57 -0.12 -15.39
N CYS A 157 -4.63 -1.05 -15.15
CA CYS A 157 -3.95 -1.84 -16.17
C CYS A 157 -3.26 -1.00 -17.28
N LEU A 158 -3.00 0.28 -17.04
CA LEU A 158 -2.27 1.13 -17.98
C LEU A 158 -0.81 0.67 -18.17
N PHE A 159 -0.21 0.18 -17.08
CA PHE A 159 1.17 -0.30 -17.03
C PHE A 159 1.21 -1.82 -16.84
N GLY A 160 2.29 -2.45 -17.28
CA GLY A 160 2.53 -3.87 -17.04
C GLY A 160 2.97 -4.22 -15.63
N THR A 161 3.27 -3.22 -14.80
CA THR A 161 3.91 -3.42 -13.49
C THR A 161 3.16 -4.39 -12.60
N PHE A 162 1.83 -4.35 -12.53
CA PHE A 162 1.04 -5.25 -11.68
C PHE A 162 0.27 -6.34 -12.45
N LEU A 163 0.67 -6.63 -13.70
CA LEU A 163 0.08 -7.73 -14.46
C LEU A 163 0.71 -9.09 -14.11
N CYS A 164 -0.02 -10.16 -14.47
CA CYS A 164 0.32 -11.58 -14.25
C CYS A 164 0.34 -11.97 -12.75
N ASN A 165 0.71 -13.23 -12.45
CA ASN A 165 0.75 -13.76 -11.08
C ASN A 165 2.15 -14.18 -10.61
N SER A 166 3.15 -14.19 -11.49
CA SER A 166 4.52 -14.56 -11.14
C SER A 166 5.53 -14.00 -12.12
N GLU A 167 6.79 -13.93 -11.71
CA GLU A 167 7.90 -13.55 -12.59
C GLU A 167 7.98 -14.42 -13.84
N GLN A 168 7.82 -15.75 -13.68
CA GLN A 168 7.81 -16.69 -14.80
C GLN A 168 6.75 -16.33 -15.85
N GLN A 169 5.54 -15.98 -15.42
CA GLN A 169 4.47 -15.56 -16.34
C GLN A 169 4.81 -14.25 -17.03
N ARG A 170 5.37 -13.27 -16.32
CA ARG A 170 5.77 -11.97 -16.89
C ARG A 170 6.85 -12.12 -17.96
N LEU A 171 7.80 -13.05 -17.75
CA LEU A 171 8.82 -13.39 -18.74
C LEU A 171 8.21 -14.05 -19.97
N LYS A 172 7.32 -15.03 -19.77
CA LYS A 172 6.63 -15.74 -20.86
C LYS A 172 5.80 -14.79 -21.72
N GLU A 173 5.09 -13.85 -21.10
CA GLU A 173 4.27 -12.85 -21.80
C GLU A 173 5.08 -11.66 -22.33
N GLU A 174 6.41 -11.64 -22.11
CA GLU A 174 7.31 -10.55 -22.47
C GLU A 174 6.85 -9.17 -21.99
N VAL A 175 6.29 -9.10 -20.77
CA VAL A 175 5.72 -7.87 -20.19
C VAL A 175 6.65 -6.66 -20.31
N PRO A 176 7.96 -6.74 -19.98
CA PRO A 176 8.87 -5.59 -20.10
C PRO A 176 9.06 -5.06 -21.52
N LYS A 177 8.85 -5.91 -22.55
CA LYS A 177 8.97 -5.50 -23.96
C LYS A 177 7.66 -4.99 -24.54
N ARG A 178 6.53 -5.50 -24.03
CA ARG A 178 5.19 -5.24 -24.58
C ARG A 178 4.41 -4.15 -23.85
N THR A 179 4.89 -3.72 -22.69
CA THR A 179 4.20 -2.74 -21.82
C THR A 179 5.19 -1.75 -21.22
N VAL A 180 4.66 -0.63 -20.73
CA VAL A 180 5.43 0.37 -19.99
C VAL A 180 5.39 0.03 -18.49
N SER A 181 6.49 0.30 -17.79
CA SER A 181 6.53 0.22 -16.33
C SER A 181 5.92 1.48 -15.70
N LEU A 182 5.11 1.30 -14.64
CA LEU A 182 4.64 2.38 -13.78
C LEU A 182 5.82 3.22 -13.27
N TRP A 183 6.95 2.58 -12.98
CA TRP A 183 8.14 3.29 -12.52
C TRP A 183 8.70 4.20 -13.60
N SER A 184 8.59 3.88 -14.89
CA SER A 184 9.01 4.80 -15.95
C SER A 184 8.21 6.11 -15.89
N PHE A 185 6.91 6.02 -15.63
CA PHE A 185 6.01 7.18 -15.48
C PHE A 185 6.25 7.95 -14.17
N VAL A 186 6.37 7.26 -13.03
CA VAL A 186 6.63 7.94 -11.75
C VAL A 186 7.97 8.68 -11.81
N ASN A 187 9.00 8.02 -12.35
CA ASN A 187 10.35 8.54 -12.30
C ASN A 187 10.62 9.66 -13.32
N SER A 188 9.74 9.87 -14.30
CA SER A 188 9.83 11.02 -15.21
C SER A 188 9.29 12.33 -14.62
N GLN A 189 8.64 12.27 -13.45
CA GLN A 189 7.97 13.39 -12.77
C GLN A 189 8.08 13.20 -11.26
N LEU A 190 9.29 12.90 -10.79
CA LEU A 190 9.57 12.63 -9.37
C LEU A 190 9.11 13.76 -8.44
N GLU A 191 9.17 15.00 -8.91
CA GLU A 191 8.82 16.20 -8.13
C GLU A 191 7.40 16.14 -7.54
N GLU A 192 6.44 15.53 -8.23
CA GLU A 192 5.07 15.36 -7.74
C GLU A 192 4.96 14.35 -6.58
N PHE A 193 5.93 13.44 -6.48
CA PHE A 193 5.92 12.31 -5.56
C PHE A 193 6.83 12.52 -4.35
N VAL A 194 7.68 13.55 -4.35
CA VAL A 194 8.60 13.83 -3.25
C VAL A 194 7.86 14.46 -2.07
N ASN A 195 8.20 14.00 -0.88
CA ASN A 195 7.82 14.59 0.39
C ASN A 195 8.82 15.70 0.76
N PRO A 196 8.40 16.97 0.84
CA PRO A 196 9.31 18.07 1.16
C PRO A 196 9.87 18.02 2.58
N LEU A 197 9.26 17.23 3.48
CA LEU A 197 9.72 17.05 4.85
C LEU A 197 10.74 15.91 5.00
N TYR A 198 11.07 15.21 3.92
CA TYR A 198 11.94 14.05 3.99
C TYR A 198 13.34 14.40 4.49
N VAL A 199 13.82 13.62 5.46
CA VAL A 199 15.18 13.69 5.97
C VAL A 199 15.79 12.29 5.93
N HIS A 200 16.92 12.18 5.23
CA HIS A 200 17.64 10.91 5.12
C HIS A 200 18.41 10.60 6.40
N TYR A 201 17.91 9.61 7.17
CA TYR A 201 18.58 9.06 8.35
C TYR A 201 19.03 7.61 8.07
N PRO A 202 20.32 7.37 7.74
CA PRO A 202 20.80 6.10 7.20
C PRO A 202 20.68 4.87 8.12
N SER A 203 20.48 5.06 9.42
CA SER A 203 20.53 3.97 10.41
C SER A 203 19.42 4.06 11.46
N HIS A 204 18.31 4.71 11.10
CA HIS A 204 17.18 4.86 12.01
C HIS A 204 16.12 3.78 11.74
N VAL A 205 15.85 2.92 12.73
CA VAL A 205 14.77 1.93 12.67
C VAL A 205 13.45 2.55 13.13
N LEU A 206 12.37 2.31 12.39
CA LEU A 206 11.04 2.81 12.72
C LEU A 206 10.25 1.78 13.52
N PHE A 207 9.74 2.18 14.68
CA PHE A 207 8.84 1.37 15.50
C PHE A 207 7.47 2.06 15.61
N PRO A 208 6.54 1.83 14.66
CA PRO A 208 5.22 2.47 14.70
C PRO A 208 4.41 1.98 15.90
N THR A 209 3.56 2.86 16.42
CA THR A 209 2.57 2.50 17.42
C THR A 209 1.37 1.84 16.74
N VAL A 210 1.13 0.57 17.05
CA VAL A 210 0.11 -0.27 16.39
C VAL A 210 -1.24 -0.32 17.13
N GLY A 211 -1.39 0.43 18.22
CA GLY A 211 -2.66 0.50 18.94
C GLY A 211 -3.75 1.19 18.12
N ILE A 212 -4.99 0.71 18.20
CA ILE A 212 -6.12 1.22 17.39
C ILE A 212 -6.32 2.75 17.50
N ARG A 213 -5.97 3.33 18.65
CA ARG A 213 -6.01 4.79 18.90
C ARG A 213 -5.04 5.61 18.05
N HIS A 214 -4.02 4.98 17.48
CA HIS A 214 -2.97 5.64 16.67
C HIS A 214 -3.12 5.34 15.18
N LEU A 215 -4.01 4.40 14.82
CA LEU A 215 -4.33 4.11 13.43
C LEU A 215 -5.54 4.95 13.03
N GLN A 216 -5.51 5.41 11.79
CA GLN A 216 -6.59 6.24 11.23
C GLN A 216 -7.15 5.57 10.00
N LEU A 217 -8.42 5.85 9.68
CA LEU A 217 -8.93 5.52 8.36
C LEU A 217 -8.25 6.44 7.34
N TRP A 218 -7.77 5.86 6.23
CA TRP A 218 -7.15 6.63 5.16
C TRP A 218 -8.19 7.40 4.32
N VAL A 219 -8.64 8.54 4.85
CA VAL A 219 -9.75 9.34 4.28
C VAL A 219 -9.51 9.75 2.83
N THR A 220 -8.31 10.22 2.52
CA THR A 220 -7.85 10.65 1.18
C THR A 220 -7.79 9.53 0.14
N TYR A 221 -7.91 8.26 0.55
CA TYR A 221 -8.09 7.13 -0.36
C TYR A 221 -9.54 6.62 -0.34
N TYR A 222 -10.06 6.23 0.83
CA TYR A 222 -11.36 5.57 0.95
C TYR A 222 -12.57 6.51 0.74
N ILE A 223 -12.39 7.81 0.97
CA ILE A 223 -13.48 8.81 0.95
C ILE A 223 -13.19 9.95 -0.06
N ARG A 224 -12.20 9.75 -0.94
CA ARG A 224 -11.73 10.77 -1.92
C ARG A 224 -12.80 11.27 -2.91
N TRP A 225 -13.87 10.52 -3.08
CA TRP A 225 -14.97 10.86 -4.00
C TRP A 225 -16.05 11.73 -3.35
N ASN A 226 -16.04 11.89 -2.02
CA ASN A 226 -17.00 12.76 -1.34
C ASN A 226 -16.64 14.24 -1.61
N PRO A 227 -17.50 15.00 -2.33
CA PRO A 227 -17.20 16.39 -2.68
C PRO A 227 -16.99 17.30 -1.47
N ARG A 228 -17.59 16.96 -0.32
CA ARG A 228 -17.50 17.74 0.93
C ARG A 228 -16.17 17.55 1.67
N MET A 229 -15.43 16.49 1.36
CA MET A 229 -14.18 16.12 2.03
C MET A 229 -12.95 16.28 1.13
N ARG A 230 -13.13 16.82 -0.09
CA ARG A 230 -12.00 17.20 -0.93
C ARG A 230 -11.21 18.30 -0.21
N PRO A 231 -9.88 18.19 -0.11
CA PRO A 231 -9.05 19.33 0.26
C PRO A 231 -9.45 20.50 -0.65
N GLN A 232 -9.65 21.70 -0.08
CA GLN A 232 -9.84 22.90 -0.90
C GLN A 232 -8.56 23.10 -1.69
N VAL A 233 -8.56 22.62 -2.94
CA VAL A 233 -7.46 22.86 -3.87
C VAL A 233 -7.45 24.37 -4.08
N HIS A 234 -6.41 25.06 -3.60
CA HIS A 234 -6.13 26.41 -4.06
C HIS A 234 -5.88 26.28 -5.57
N SER A 235 -6.87 26.72 -6.34
CA SER A 235 -6.82 26.80 -7.78
C SER A 235 -5.74 27.80 -8.19
N GLN A 236 -4.50 27.35 -8.25
CA GLN A 236 -3.45 28.04 -8.99
C GLN A 236 -3.32 27.41 -10.37
N VAL A 237 -4.02 28.05 -11.30
CA VAL A 237 -3.64 28.28 -12.70
C VAL A 237 -3.29 27.03 -13.53
N LEU A 238 -4.31 26.45 -14.16
CA LEU A 238 -4.20 25.90 -15.51
C LEU A 238 -5.32 26.50 -16.37
N MET A 239 -5.11 27.75 -16.75
CA MET A 239 -5.64 28.30 -18.00
C MET A 239 -4.44 28.81 -18.81
N ALA A 240 -4.43 28.47 -20.11
CA ALA A 240 -3.37 28.65 -21.10
C ALA A 240 -2.19 27.66 -20.91
N VAL A 241 -1.85 26.81 -21.87
CA VAL A 241 -1.80 26.96 -23.33
C VAL A 241 -2.33 25.71 -24.04
#